data_AF-X5MEP3-F1
#
_entry.id   AF-X5MEP3-F1
#
_cell.length_a   1.000
_cell.length_b   1.000
_cell.length_c   1.000
_cell.angle_alpha   90.00
_cell.angle_beta   90.00
_cell.angle_gamma   90.00
#
_symmetry.space_group_name_H-M   'P 1'
#
loop_
_entity.id
_entity.type
_entity.pdbx_description
1 polymer ?
#
loop_
_entity_poly.entity_id
_entity_poly.type
_entity_poly.pdbx_seq_one_letter_code
_entity_poly.pdbx_strand_id
1 'polypeptide(L)'
;MSNRNQWIKINVEKWLLDLADLPPTEGNVYMRLRLKMLHTGKPLTNNLRALASLTRCSIDELDDALDLLAETGHIFLWDDNHIWSLDVEEELNNNNQQSEAAWHKHRKDKENVQ
;
A
#
# COMPACT_ATOMS: atom_id res chain seq x y z
N MET A 1 5.48 -14.16 -13.80
CA MET A 1 6.29 -14.78 -12.73
C MET A 1 5.54 -14.66 -11.42
N SER A 2 5.42 -15.74 -10.65
CA SER A 2 4.69 -15.74 -9.37
C SER A 2 5.59 -15.12 -8.29
N ASN A 3 5.33 -13.87 -7.89
CA ASN A 3 6.02 -13.15 -6.79
C ASN A 3 5.66 -13.73 -5.41
N ARG A 4 5.73 -15.06 -5.26
CA ARG A 4 5.59 -15.70 -3.95
C ARG A 4 6.90 -15.44 -3.21
N ASN A 5 6.86 -14.47 -2.30
CA ASN A 5 7.89 -14.06 -1.34
C ASN A 5 8.67 -12.77 -1.69
N GLN A 6 7.99 -11.73 -2.21
CA GLN A 6 8.55 -10.38 -2.09
C GLN A 6 8.42 -9.92 -0.64
N TRP A 7 9.55 -9.88 0.08
CA TRP A 7 9.62 -9.18 1.35
C TRP A 7 9.46 -7.69 1.06
N ILE A 8 8.35 -7.11 1.53
CA ILE A 8 8.09 -5.69 1.39
C ILE A 8 8.64 -5.02 2.64
N LYS A 9 9.70 -4.25 2.47
CA LYS A 9 10.16 -3.28 3.47
C LYS A 9 9.16 -2.14 3.51
N ILE A 10 8.57 -1.94 4.69
CA ILE A 10 7.62 -0.86 4.98
C ILE A 10 8.25 0.15 5.95
N ASN A 11 7.89 1.42 5.84
CA ASN A 11 8.27 2.43 6.82
C ASN A 11 7.27 2.42 7.97
N VAL A 12 7.51 1.53 8.95
CA VAL A 12 6.61 1.32 10.09
C VAL A 12 6.42 2.59 10.92
N GLU A 13 7.46 3.40 11.11
CA GLU A 13 7.38 4.64 11.89
C GLU A 13 6.43 5.64 11.23
N LYS A 14 6.63 5.92 9.93
CA LYS A 14 5.74 6.79 9.17
C LYS A 14 4.30 6.27 9.22
N TRP A 15 4.10 4.98 8.94
CA TRP A 15 2.77 4.40 8.93
C TRP A 15 2.08 4.47 10.29
N LEU A 16 2.80 4.25 11.40
CA LEU A 16 2.23 4.38 12.74
C LEU A 16 1.87 5.83 13.09
N LEU A 17 2.65 6.81 12.63
CA LEU A 17 2.32 8.23 12.80
C LEU A 17 1.08 8.60 11.99
N ASP A 18 0.99 8.19 10.73
CA ASP A 18 -0.21 8.42 9.90
C ASP A 18 -1.46 7.83 10.56
N LEU A 19 -1.36 6.63 11.13
CA LEU A 19 -2.46 5.99 11.84
C LEU A 19 -2.82 6.68 13.17
N ALA A 20 -1.86 7.31 13.85
CA ALA A 20 -2.10 7.99 15.11
C ALA A 20 -2.85 9.32 14.94
N ASP A 21 -2.69 9.96 13.76
CA ASP A 21 -3.33 11.23 13.42
C ASP A 21 -4.73 11.06 12.81
N LEU A 22 -5.13 9.83 12.46
CA LEU A 22 -6.44 9.51 11.90
C LEU A 22 -7.47 9.16 13.00
N PRO A 23 -8.76 9.51 12.82
CA PRO A 23 -9.79 8.98 13.68
C PRO A 23 -9.90 7.44 13.51
N PRO A 24 -10.45 6.72 14.52
CA PRO A 24 -10.33 5.27 14.60
C PRO A 24 -10.88 4.50 13.39
N THR A 25 -11.98 4.98 12.80
CA THR A 25 -12.64 4.33 11.67
C THR A 25 -11.78 4.43 10.42
N GLU A 26 -11.30 5.64 10.12
CA GLU A 26 -10.46 6.00 8.98
C GLU A 26 -9.09 5.36 9.08
N GLY A 27 -8.52 5.31 10.29
CA GLY A 27 -7.29 4.57 10.57
C GLY A 27 -7.45 3.07 10.26
N ASN A 28 -8.55 2.43 10.68
CA ASN A 28 -8.82 1.03 10.35
C ASN A 28 -9.07 0.82 8.84
N VAL A 29 -9.79 1.73 8.18
CA VAL A 29 -10.00 1.71 6.73
C VAL A 29 -8.64 1.79 6.02
N TYR A 30 -7.86 2.83 6.29
CA TYR A 30 -6.56 3.05 5.66
C TYR A 30 -5.62 1.85 5.84
N MET A 31 -5.48 1.34 7.06
CA MET A 31 -4.65 0.17 7.36
C MET A 31 -4.99 -1.02 6.48
N ARG A 32 -6.29 -1.35 6.32
CA ARG A 32 -6.75 -2.52 5.57
C ARG A 32 -6.60 -2.34 4.06
N LEU A 33 -6.90 -1.15 3.56
CA LEU A 33 -6.68 -0.80 2.15
C LEU A 33 -5.20 -0.93 1.80
N ARG A 34 -4.33 -0.30 2.59
CA ARG A 34 -2.87 -0.30 2.42
C ARG A 34 -2.30 -1.71 2.42
N LEU A 35 -2.68 -2.53 3.40
CA LEU A 35 -2.26 -3.95 3.46
C LEU A 35 -2.67 -4.73 2.20
N LYS A 36 -3.89 -4.50 1.69
CA LYS A 36 -4.37 -5.17 0.48
C LYS A 36 -3.60 -4.72 -0.76
N MET A 37 -3.33 -3.42 -0.87
CA MET A 37 -2.53 -2.84 -1.96
C MET A 37 -1.11 -3.37 -1.95
N LEU A 38 -0.43 -3.39 -0.80
CA LEU A 38 0.93 -3.95 -0.65
C LEU A 38 0.95 -5.43 -1.04
N HIS A 39 -0.01 -6.21 -0.55
CA HIS A 39 -0.09 -7.64 -0.83
C HIS A 39 -0.30 -7.96 -2.31
N THR A 40 -1.08 -7.14 -3.01
CA THR A 40 -1.42 -7.36 -4.42
C THR A 40 -0.53 -6.63 -5.40
N GLY A 41 0.15 -5.58 -4.95
CA GLY A 41 0.90 -4.62 -5.78
C GLY A 41 0.02 -3.86 -6.77
N LYS A 42 -1.29 -3.70 -6.47
CA LYS A 42 -2.28 -3.18 -7.43
C LYS A 42 -3.30 -2.24 -6.77
N PRO A 43 -3.80 -1.22 -7.50
CA PRO A 43 -4.95 -0.42 -7.09
C PRO A 43 -6.16 -1.27 -6.72
N LEU A 44 -6.91 -0.83 -5.74
CA LEU A 44 -8.17 -1.46 -5.35
C LEU A 44 -9.29 -0.90 -6.21
N THR A 45 -10.25 -1.74 -6.60
CA THR A 45 -11.48 -1.25 -7.22
C THR A 45 -12.34 -0.54 -6.17
N ASN A 46 -12.89 0.62 -6.50
CA ASN A 46 -13.80 1.39 -5.65
C ASN A 46 -15.21 0.77 -5.62
N ASN A 47 -15.29 -0.49 -5.19
CA ASN A 47 -16.55 -1.17 -4.94
C ASN A 47 -16.86 -1.06 -3.46
N LEU A 48 -17.66 -0.05 -3.09
CA LEU A 48 -17.99 0.27 -1.69
C LEU A 48 -18.49 -0.95 -0.90
N ARG A 49 -19.29 -1.83 -1.51
CA ARG A 49 -19.75 -3.06 -0.83
C ARG A 49 -18.59 -4.01 -0.49
N ALA A 50 -17.69 -4.24 -1.45
CA ALA A 50 -16.55 -5.12 -1.25
C ALA A 50 -15.55 -4.52 -0.25
N LEU A 51 -15.34 -3.21 -0.34
CA LEU A 51 -14.47 -2.46 0.56
C LEU A 51 -15.03 -2.41 1.98
N ALA A 52 -16.33 -2.18 2.17
CA ALA A 52 -16.97 -2.19 3.49
C ALA A 52 -16.83 -3.56 4.16
N SER A 53 -16.97 -4.64 3.37
CA SER A 53 -16.70 -5.99 3.86
C SER A 53 -15.23 -6.22 4.22
N LEU A 54 -14.29 -5.61 3.50
CA LEU A 54 -12.85 -5.68 3.77
C LEU A 54 -12.49 -4.92 5.05
N THR A 55 -13.03 -3.71 5.19
CA THR A 55 -12.77 -2.76 6.28
C THR A 55 -13.55 -3.08 7.55
N ARG A 56 -14.61 -3.87 7.45
CA ARG A 56 -15.52 -4.24 8.55
C ARG A 56 -16.29 -3.04 9.12
N CYS A 57 -16.60 -2.06 8.27
CA CYS A 57 -17.52 -0.96 8.59
C CYS A 57 -18.75 -1.01 7.69
N SER A 58 -19.73 -0.14 7.97
CA SER A 58 -20.85 0.10 7.06
C SER A 58 -20.39 0.79 5.78
N ILE A 59 -21.29 0.85 4.78
CA ILE A 59 -21.00 1.57 3.53
C ILE A 59 -20.89 3.07 3.80
N ASP A 60 -21.75 3.62 4.64
CA ASP A 60 -21.74 5.06 4.96
C ASP A 60 -20.44 5.45 5.70
N GLU A 61 -20.04 4.67 6.71
CA GLU A 61 -18.74 4.89 7.40
C GLU A 61 -17.54 4.71 6.47
N LEU A 62 -17.64 3.84 5.46
CA LEU A 62 -16.58 3.69 4.47
C LEU A 62 -16.50 4.94 3.59
N ASP A 63 -17.64 5.45 3.10
CA ASP A 63 -17.70 6.59 2.20
C ASP A 63 -17.08 7.83 2.87
N ASP A 64 -17.53 8.14 4.09
CA ASP A 64 -16.97 9.22 4.91
C ASP A 64 -15.46 9.06 5.15
N ALA A 65 -15.02 7.82 5.39
CA ALA A 65 -13.61 7.53 5.60
C ALA A 65 -12.77 7.69 4.34
N LEU A 66 -13.30 7.29 3.17
CA LEU A 66 -12.61 7.47 1.89
C LEU A 66 -12.47 8.95 1.55
N ASP A 67 -13.49 9.76 1.82
CA ASP A 67 -13.45 11.21 1.65
C ASP A 67 -12.36 11.84 2.52
N LEU A 68 -12.35 11.57 3.83
CA LEU A 68 -11.33 12.12 4.73
C LEU A 68 -9.91 11.67 4.32
N LEU A 69 -9.74 10.40 3.98
CA LEU A 69 -8.43 9.87 3.58
C LEU A 69 -7.93 10.48 2.27
N ALA A 70 -8.83 10.80 1.34
CA ALA A 70 -8.48 11.51 0.11
C ALA A 70 -8.14 12.97 0.39
N GLU A 71 -8.94 13.67 1.21
CA GLU A 71 -8.69 15.07 1.61
C GLU A 71 -7.35 15.25 2.34
N THR A 72 -6.99 14.28 3.17
CA THR A 72 -5.75 14.27 3.95
C THR A 72 -4.56 13.67 3.18
N GLY A 73 -4.76 13.24 1.94
CA GLY A 73 -3.68 12.79 1.03
C GLY A 73 -3.14 11.38 1.29
N HIS A 74 -3.83 10.56 2.09
CA HIS A 74 -3.44 9.17 2.35
C HIS A 74 -3.74 8.25 1.17
N ILE A 75 -4.79 8.58 0.40
CA ILE A 75 -5.22 7.84 -0.78
C ILE A 75 -5.56 8.77 -1.95
N PHE A 76 -5.56 8.20 -3.15
CA PHE A 76 -6.00 8.83 -4.39
C PHE A 76 -7.13 8.00 -4.99
N LEU A 77 -8.19 8.69 -5.42
CA LEU A 77 -9.29 8.13 -6.18
C LEU A 77 -9.04 8.44 -7.67
N TRP A 78 -8.76 7.41 -8.47
CA TRP A 78 -8.64 7.53 -9.93
C TRP A 78 -9.98 7.26 -10.60
N ASP A 79 -10.51 8.30 -11.27
CA ASP A 79 -11.74 8.27 -12.06
C ASP A 79 -12.90 7.58 -11.33
N ASP A 80 -12.98 7.80 -10.01
CA ASP A 80 -13.90 7.19 -9.04
C ASP A 80 -13.92 5.65 -9.00
N ASN A 81 -13.05 4.98 -9.75
CA ASN A 81 -13.08 3.53 -9.94
C ASN A 81 -11.94 2.80 -9.26
N HIS A 82 -10.83 3.50 -8.98
CA HIS A 82 -9.66 2.89 -8.35
C HIS A 82 -9.16 3.70 -7.19
N ILE A 83 -8.73 3.00 -6.14
CA ILE A 83 -8.14 3.57 -4.94
C ILE A 83 -6.67 3.16 -4.88
N TRP A 84 -5.80 4.13 -4.61
CA TRP A 84 -4.36 3.90 -4.47
C TRP A 84 -3.74 4.76 -3.37
N SER A 85 -2.52 4.43 -2.95
CA SER A 85 -1.75 5.19 -1.95
C SER A 85 -0.33 5.38 -2.43
N LEU A 86 0.16 6.62 -2.42
CA LEU A 86 1.53 6.94 -2.83
C LEU A 86 2.57 6.35 -1.88
N ASP A 87 2.25 6.18 -0.61
CA ASP A 87 3.13 5.51 0.34
C ASP A 87 3.35 4.04 -0.05
N VAL A 88 2.28 3.38 -0.52
CA VAL A 88 2.39 2.01 -1.02
C VAL A 88 3.23 1.96 -2.29
N GLU A 89 3.04 2.92 -3.20
CA GLU A 89 3.83 3.00 -4.42
C GLU A 89 5.32 3.19 -4.12
N GLU A 90 5.67 4.11 -3.22
CA GLU A 90 7.04 4.34 -2.79
C GLU A 90 7.65 3.08 -2.17
N GLU A 91 6.92 2.40 -1.27
CA GLU A 91 7.37 1.16 -0.65
C GLU A 91 7.61 0.07 -1.69
N LEU A 92 6.67 -0.16 -2.61
CA LEU A 92 6.81 -1.17 -3.67
C LEU A 92 8.00 -0.86 -4.59
N ASN A 93 8.20 0.41 -4.96
CA ASN A 93 9.31 0.85 -5.81
C ASN A 93 10.67 0.68 -5.11
N ASN A 94 10.78 1.08 -3.85
CA ASN A 94 12.00 0.90 -3.06
C ASN A 94 12.39 -0.58 -2.94
N ASN A 95 11.41 -1.47 -2.77
CA ASN A 95 11.66 -2.91 -2.72
C ASN A 95 12.12 -3.48 -4.06
N ASN A 96 11.60 -2.99 -5.18
CA ASN A 96 12.05 -3.40 -6.52
C ASN A 96 13.50 -2.96 -6.77
N GLN A 97 13.84 -1.69 -6.51
CA GLN A 97 15.19 -1.16 -6.69
C GLN A 97 16.23 -1.89 -5.84
N GLN A 98 15.91 -2.19 -4.58
CA GLN A 98 16.81 -2.93 -3.70
C GLN A 98 17.09 -4.35 -4.23
N SER A 99 16.07 -5.00 -4.80
CA SER A 99 16.23 -6.33 -5.40
C SER A 99 17.20 -6.26 -6.59
N GLU A 100 17.03 -5.31 -7.51
CA GLU A 100 17.91 -5.13 -8.67
C GLU A 100 19.36 -4.84 -8.28
N ALA A 101 19.57 -3.97 -7.29
CA ALA A 101 20.91 -3.68 -6.78
C ALA A 101 21.61 -4.92 -6.20
N ALA A 102 20.88 -5.77 -5.47
CA ALA A 102 21.41 -7.01 -4.93
C ALA A 102 21.78 -8.02 -6.05
N TRP A 103 20.94 -8.14 -7.09
CA TRP A 103 21.23 -8.96 -8.26
C TRP A 103 22.51 -8.50 -8.99
N HIS A 104 22.67 -7.19 -9.20
CA HIS A 104 23.85 -6.63 -9.86
C HIS A 104 25.14 -6.82 -9.06
N LYS A 105 25.07 -6.68 -7.73
CA LYS A 105 26.22 -6.92 -6.84
C LYS A 105 26.66 -8.38 -6.91
N HIS A 106 25.73 -9.31 -6.76
CA HIS A 106 26.03 -10.75 -6.82
C HIS A 106 26.58 -11.18 -8.19
N ARG A 107 26.16 -10.57 -9.30
CA ARG A 107 26.73 -10.82 -10.63
C ARG A 107 28.19 -10.34 -10.74
N LYS A 108 28.47 -9.11 -10.27
CA LYS A 108 29.84 -8.56 -10.26
C LYS A 108 30.79 -9.36 -9.35
N ASP A 109 30.29 -9.81 -8.20
CA ASP A 109 31.07 -10.62 -7.26
C ASP A 109 31.42 -12.00 -7.86
N LYS A 110 30.60 -12.54 -8.76
CA LYS A 110 30.92 -13.78 -9.50
C LYS A 110 31.90 -13.56 -10.66
N GLU A 111 31.83 -12.43 -11.34
CA GLU A 111 32.72 -12.08 -12.45
C GLU A 111 34.15 -11.71 -11.96
N ASN A 112 34.29 -11.21 -10.72
CA ASN A 112 35.58 -10.85 -10.11
C ASN A 112 36.31 -12.02 -9.40
N VAL A 113 35.72 -13.22 -9.37
CA VAL A 113 36.30 -14.42 -8.73
C VAL A 113 36.82 -15.42 -9.79
N GLN A 114 36.92 -14.99 -11.04
CA GLN A 114 37.44 -15.77 -12.17
C GLN A 114 38.71 -15.12 -12.73
#